data_AF-A0AAU5GVP7-F1
#
_entry.id   AF-A0AAU5GVP7-F1
#
_cell.length_a   1.000
_cell.length_b   1.000
_cell.length_c   1.000
_cell.angle_alpha   90.00
_cell.angle_beta   90.00
_cell.angle_gamma   90.00
#
_symmetry.space_group_name_H-M   'P 1'
#
loop_
_entity.id
_entity.type
_entity.pdbx_description
1 polymer ?
#
loop_
_entity_poly.entity_id
_entity_poly.type
_entity_poly.pdbx_seq_one_letter_code
_entity_poly.pdbx_strand_id
1 'polypeptide(L)'
;MTIPSAPSAPSAPSARQCQILAGLARGHRHQQIATDLGISYATVKKHAEDLRTRYGVHSAAALIRLGYEHGWLNSLAPEERPLTVLPDRQQQVLQLVAADCTQAQIARRLGVSVTTAAEHERRLRRALGARTLPHAVALGYQHHHLTTRRTAAAA
;
A
#
# COMPACT_ATOMS: atom_id res chain seq x y z
N MET A 1 -32.99 -10.03 -18.05
CA MET A 1 -32.06 -9.15 -18.78
C MET A 1 -31.23 -8.40 -17.74
N THR A 2 -29.99 -8.84 -17.50
CA THR A 2 -29.10 -8.22 -16.52
C THR A 2 -28.54 -6.94 -17.10
N ILE A 3 -28.94 -5.80 -16.54
CA ILE A 3 -28.39 -4.47 -16.85
C ILE A 3 -26.88 -4.45 -16.58
N PRO A 4 -26.03 -4.10 -17.57
CA PRO A 4 -24.62 -3.86 -17.33
C PRO A 4 -24.48 -2.57 -16.52
N SER A 5 -24.06 -2.68 -15.27
CA SER A 5 -23.84 -1.53 -14.39
C SER A 5 -22.73 -0.64 -14.95
N ALA A 6 -23.07 0.63 -15.20
CA ALA A 6 -22.15 1.69 -15.58
C ALA A 6 -20.93 1.76 -14.64
N PRO A 7 -19.74 2.16 -15.12
CA PRO A 7 -18.58 2.45 -14.27
C PRO A 7 -18.83 3.78 -13.54
N SER A 8 -19.69 3.74 -12.51
CA SER A 8 -19.85 4.85 -11.57
C SER A 8 -18.56 5.00 -10.77
N ALA A 9 -18.18 6.25 -10.50
CA ALA A 9 -17.05 6.70 -9.70
C ALA A 9 -16.60 5.70 -8.63
N PRO A 10 -15.28 5.55 -8.38
CA PRO A 10 -14.71 4.44 -7.61
C PRO A 10 -15.38 4.35 -6.23
N SER A 11 -16.39 3.49 -6.14
CA SER A 11 -17.24 3.38 -4.97
C SER A 11 -16.40 2.72 -3.88
N ALA A 12 -16.54 3.21 -2.65
CA ALA A 12 -15.77 2.75 -1.51
C ALA A 12 -15.66 1.20 -1.50
N PRO A 13 -14.48 0.64 -1.21
CA PRO A 13 -14.30 -0.79 -1.15
C PRO A 13 -15.31 -1.39 -0.17
N SER A 14 -15.83 -2.56 -0.51
CA SER A 14 -16.74 -3.29 0.38
C SER A 14 -16.04 -3.61 1.70
N ALA A 15 -16.80 -3.85 2.78
CA ALA A 15 -16.25 -4.18 4.09
C ALA A 15 -15.23 -5.34 4.05
N ARG A 16 -15.43 -6.34 3.17
CA ARG A 16 -14.46 -7.43 2.94
C ARG A 16 -13.17 -6.96 2.26
N GLN A 17 -13.28 -6.06 1.28
CA GLN A 17 -12.13 -5.47 0.62
C GLN A 17 -11.34 -4.57 1.58
N CYS A 18 -12.02 -3.79 2.43
CA CYS A 18 -11.39 -3.04 3.51
C CYS A 18 -10.64 -3.95 4.49
N GLN A 19 -11.19 -5.10 4.85
CA GLN A 19 -10.51 -6.07 5.71
C GLN A 19 -9.24 -6.64 5.05
N ILE A 20 -9.28 -6.94 3.75
CA ILE A 20 -8.10 -7.38 3.00
C ILE A 20 -7.04 -6.27 2.97
N LEU A 21 -7.44 -5.04 2.67
CA LEU A 21 -6.54 -3.87 2.70
C LEU A 21 -5.93 -3.65 4.09
N ALA A 22 -6.73 -3.81 5.15
CA ALA A 22 -6.28 -3.73 6.53
C ALA A 22 -5.25 -4.80 6.87
N GLY A 23 -5.47 -6.04 6.44
CA GLY A 23 -4.49 -7.11 6.57
C GLY A 23 -3.18 -6.79 5.84
N LEU A 24 -3.27 -6.30 4.60
CA LEU A 24 -2.09 -5.88 3.81
C LEU A 24 -1.35 -4.71 4.47
N ALA A 25 -2.08 -3.74 5.01
CA ALA A 25 -1.54 -2.59 5.74
C ALA A 25 -0.84 -3.00 7.04
N ARG A 26 -1.31 -4.07 7.72
CA ARG A 26 -0.65 -4.69 8.90
C ARG A 26 0.53 -5.60 8.54
N GLY A 27 0.80 -5.82 7.25
CA GLY A 27 1.88 -6.67 6.79
C GLY A 27 1.57 -8.15 6.75
N HIS A 28 0.29 -8.53 6.84
CA HIS A 28 -0.14 -9.89 6.57
C HIS A 28 0.03 -10.22 5.08
N ARG A 29 0.49 -11.44 4.79
CA ARG A 29 0.51 -11.99 3.43
C ARG A 29 -0.89 -12.42 3.03
N HIS A 30 -1.18 -12.50 1.73
CA HIS A 30 -2.47 -12.98 1.22
C HIS A 30 -2.92 -14.32 1.83
N GLN A 31 -2.00 -15.24 2.13
CA GLN A 31 -2.30 -16.49 2.86
C GLN A 31 -2.74 -16.25 4.31
N GLN A 32 -2.08 -15.36 5.05
CA GLN A 32 -2.45 -15.04 6.43
C GLN A 32 -3.79 -14.31 6.48
N ILE A 33 -4.04 -13.41 5.53
CA ILE A 33 -5.33 -12.71 5.37
C ILE A 33 -6.45 -13.71 5.06
N ALA A 34 -6.17 -14.70 4.20
CA ALA A 34 -7.11 -15.77 3.90
C ALA A 34 -7.49 -16.56 5.16
N THR A 35 -6.50 -16.96 5.96
CA THR A 35 -6.72 -17.67 7.23
C THR A 35 -7.50 -16.82 8.23
N ASP A 36 -7.11 -15.55 8.41
CA ASP A 36 -7.76 -14.61 9.35
C ASP A 36 -9.23 -14.34 8.98
N LEU A 37 -9.53 -14.19 7.69
CA LEU A 37 -10.87 -13.91 7.20
C LEU A 37 -11.74 -15.14 6.94
N GLY A 38 -11.17 -16.34 7.07
CA GLY A 38 -11.84 -17.61 6.77
C GLY A 38 -12.21 -17.78 5.29
N ILE A 39 -11.42 -17.21 4.37
CA ILE A 39 -11.67 -17.27 2.91
C ILE A 39 -10.48 -17.88 2.17
N SER A 40 -10.69 -18.35 0.94
CA SER A 40 -9.63 -18.94 0.13
C SER A 40 -8.57 -17.93 -0.30
N TYR A 41 -7.30 -18.35 -0.36
CA TYR A 41 -6.19 -17.55 -0.91
C TYR A 41 -6.51 -16.98 -2.31
N ALA A 42 -7.11 -17.81 -3.18
CA ALA A 42 -7.51 -17.39 -4.52
C ALA A 42 -8.52 -16.23 -4.48
N THR A 43 -9.43 -16.22 -3.50
CA THR A 43 -10.42 -15.15 -3.29
C THR A 43 -9.73 -13.86 -2.85
N VAL A 44 -8.79 -13.93 -1.89
CA VAL A 44 -8.01 -12.75 -1.46
C VAL A 44 -7.22 -12.18 -2.63
N LYS A 45 -6.53 -13.04 -3.40
CA LYS A 45 -5.76 -12.64 -4.58
C LYS A 45 -6.67 -11.97 -5.62
N LYS A 46 -7.80 -12.59 -5.95
CA LYS A 46 -8.78 -12.05 -6.91
C LYS A 46 -9.34 -10.71 -6.46
N HIS A 47 -9.67 -10.55 -5.17
CA HIS A 47 -10.11 -9.26 -4.64
C HIS A 47 -9.01 -8.20 -4.70
N ALA A 48 -7.76 -8.54 -4.41
CA ALA A 48 -6.64 -7.61 -4.53
C ALA A 48 -6.37 -7.19 -5.98
N GLU A 49 -6.49 -8.12 -6.93
CA GLU A 49 -6.37 -7.83 -8.37
C GLU A 49 -7.53 -6.97 -8.87
N ASP A 50 -8.77 -7.28 -8.47
CA ASP A 50 -9.96 -6.49 -8.80
C ASP A 50 -9.84 -5.05 -8.27
N LEU A 51 -9.40 -4.89 -7.01
CA LEU A 51 -9.12 -3.57 -6.45
C LEU A 51 -8.04 -2.84 -7.25
N ARG A 52 -6.91 -3.50 -7.56
CA ARG A 52 -5.82 -2.88 -8.34
C ARG A 52 -6.29 -2.41 -9.71
N THR A 53 -7.05 -3.23 -10.44
CA THR A 53 -7.61 -2.88 -11.73
C THR A 53 -8.65 -1.76 -11.61
N ARG A 54 -9.54 -1.84 -10.61
CA ARG A 54 -10.60 -0.86 -10.38
C ARG A 54 -10.06 0.53 -10.04
N TYR A 55 -8.98 0.61 -9.27
CA TYR A 55 -8.34 1.86 -8.88
C TYR A 55 -7.14 2.25 -9.77
N GLY A 56 -6.83 1.45 -10.80
CA GLY A 56 -5.75 1.73 -11.75
C GLY A 56 -4.35 1.71 -11.14
N VAL A 57 -4.12 0.93 -10.08
CA VAL A 57 -2.82 0.87 -9.39
C VAL A 57 -2.06 -0.42 -9.69
N HIS A 58 -0.77 -0.28 -9.95
CA HIS A 58 0.11 -1.38 -10.30
C HIS A 58 0.69 -2.09 -9.08
N SER A 59 0.62 -1.50 -7.89
CA SER A 59 1.16 -2.11 -6.67
C SER A 59 0.16 -2.13 -5.53
N ALA A 60 0.25 -3.18 -4.70
CA ALA A 60 -0.49 -3.25 -3.43
C ALA A 60 -0.11 -2.08 -2.50
N ALA A 61 1.11 -1.56 -2.61
CA ALA A 61 1.56 -0.42 -1.80
C ALA A 61 0.84 0.88 -2.17
N ALA A 62 0.59 1.13 -3.46
CA ALA A 62 -0.21 2.28 -3.88
C ALA A 62 -1.69 2.10 -3.54
N LEU A 63 -2.19 0.86 -3.53
CA LEU A 63 -3.54 0.58 -3.06
C LEU A 63 -3.71 0.94 -1.57
N ILE A 64 -2.70 0.65 -0.73
CA ILE A 64 -2.67 1.10 0.67
C ILE A 64 -2.60 2.63 0.75
N ARG A 65 -1.76 3.28 -0.06
CA ARG A 65 -1.73 4.75 -0.15
C ARG A 65 -3.12 5.32 -0.42
N LEU A 66 -3.79 4.83 -1.46
CA LEU A 66 -5.16 5.25 -1.79
C LEU A 66 -6.14 4.98 -0.64
N GLY A 67 -5.99 3.84 0.05
CA GLY A 67 -6.79 3.53 1.23
C GLY A 67 -6.61 4.53 2.37
N TYR A 68 -5.41 5.08 2.58
CA TYR A 68 -5.17 6.17 3.52
C TYR A 68 -5.65 7.52 2.99
N GLU A 69 -5.39 7.85 1.72
CA GLU A 69 -5.82 9.11 1.09
C GLU A 69 -7.34 9.26 1.03
N HIS A 70 -8.07 8.17 0.75
CA HIS A 70 -9.53 8.12 0.77
C HIS A 70 -10.12 7.87 2.16
N GLY A 71 -9.29 7.63 3.18
CA GLY A 71 -9.73 7.42 4.56
C GLY A 71 -10.32 6.05 4.87
N TRP A 72 -10.32 5.08 3.94
CA TRP A 72 -10.79 3.71 4.20
C TRP A 72 -9.95 2.97 5.24
N LEU A 73 -8.66 3.32 5.30
CA LEU A 73 -7.69 2.78 6.25
C LEU A 73 -7.49 3.68 7.47
N ASN A 74 -8.21 4.80 7.58
CA ASN A 74 -8.11 5.70 8.72
C ASN A 74 -8.65 5.07 10.02
N SER A 75 -9.52 4.08 9.91
CA SER A 75 -10.04 3.30 11.05
C SER A 75 -9.10 2.20 11.52
N LEU A 76 -7.98 1.95 10.84
CA LEU A 76 -6.97 1.02 11.35
C LEU A 76 -6.29 1.64 12.55
N ALA A 77 -6.39 0.95 13.69
CA ALA A 77 -5.62 1.30 14.88
C ALA A 77 -4.13 1.44 14.49
N PRO A 78 -3.49 2.58 14.80
CA PRO A 78 -2.07 2.77 14.55
C PRO A 78 -1.29 1.69 15.30
N GLU A 79 -0.38 1.01 14.61
CA GLU A 79 0.48 0.05 15.29
C GLU A 79 1.50 0.84 16.10
N GLU A 80 1.46 0.71 17.44
CA GLU A 80 2.38 1.41 18.34
C GLU A 80 3.81 0.90 18.12
N ARG A 81 4.56 1.58 17.27
CA ARG A 81 5.97 1.28 17.00
C ARG A 81 6.81 2.54 17.16
N PRO A 82 8.06 2.39 17.65
CA PRO A 82 8.94 3.54 17.84
C PRO A 82 9.19 4.26 16.51
N LEU A 83 9.19 5.59 16.56
CA LEU A 83 9.49 6.48 15.43
C LEU A 83 10.94 6.25 14.96
N THR A 84 11.14 5.34 14.01
CA THR A 84 12.45 5.17 13.38
C THR A 84 12.70 6.30 12.39
N VAL A 85 13.71 7.13 12.66
CA VAL A 85 14.18 8.13 11.70
C VAL A 85 14.78 7.40 10.50
N LEU A 86 14.14 7.51 9.34
CA LEU A 86 14.69 6.95 8.11
C LEU A 86 15.75 7.89 7.51
N PRO A 87 16.91 7.37 7.09
CA PRO A 87 17.85 8.15 6.29
C PRO A 87 17.22 8.56 4.96
N ASP A 88 17.62 9.71 4.40
CA ASP A 88 17.01 10.34 3.22
C ASP A 88 16.80 9.41 2.03
N ARG A 89 17.77 8.53 1.76
CA ARG A 89 17.69 7.51 0.69
C ARG A 89 16.52 6.53 0.90
N GLN A 90 16.27 6.11 2.14
CA GLN A 90 15.17 5.20 2.45
C GLN A 90 13.83 5.93 2.39
N GLN A 91 13.78 7.20 2.82
CA GLN A 91 12.60 8.05 2.63
C GLN A 91 12.28 8.25 1.14
N GLN A 92 13.28 8.47 0.28
CA GLN A 92 13.08 8.52 -1.17
C GLN A 92 12.49 7.22 -1.70
N VAL A 93 13.05 6.05 -1.33
CA VAL A 93 12.50 4.75 -1.76
C VAL A 93 11.03 4.61 -1.33
N LEU A 94 10.72 4.98 -0.08
CA LEU A 94 9.36 4.95 0.45
C LEU A 94 8.41 5.86 -0.36
N GLN A 95 8.84 7.07 -0.72
CA GLN A 95 8.08 7.98 -1.58
C GLN A 95 7.85 7.41 -2.98
N LEU A 96 8.87 6.76 -3.56
CA LEU A 96 8.75 6.14 -4.89
C LEU A 96 7.79 4.95 -4.88
N VAL A 97 7.85 4.12 -3.84
CA VAL A 97 6.93 2.99 -3.64
C VAL A 97 5.50 3.51 -3.43
N ALA A 98 5.32 4.59 -2.67
CA ALA A 98 4.02 5.23 -2.49
C ALA A 98 3.49 5.83 -3.80
N ALA A 99 4.37 6.38 -4.64
CA ALA A 99 4.04 6.93 -5.97
C ALA A 99 3.72 5.87 -7.04
N ASP A 100 3.47 4.61 -6.64
CA ASP A 100 3.18 3.48 -7.53
C ASP A 100 4.29 3.19 -8.56
N CYS A 101 5.53 3.61 -8.29
CA CYS A 101 6.64 3.32 -9.19
C CYS A 101 6.96 1.83 -9.17
N THR A 102 7.16 1.25 -10.35
CA THR A 102 7.66 -0.13 -10.51
C THR A 102 9.11 -0.24 -10.03
N GLN A 103 9.59 -1.45 -9.70
CA GLN A 103 10.99 -1.66 -9.29
C GLN A 103 12.00 -1.13 -10.32
N ALA A 104 11.69 -1.25 -11.62
CA ALA A 104 12.51 -0.69 -12.68
C ALA A 104 12.54 0.84 -12.66
N GLN A 105 11.39 1.49 -12.41
CA GLN A 105 11.32 2.95 -12.28
C GLN A 105 12.00 3.46 -11.02
N ILE A 106 11.86 2.74 -9.90
CA ILE A 106 12.55 3.02 -8.63
C ILE A 106 14.07 2.99 -8.85
N ALA A 107 14.57 1.91 -9.48
CA ALA A 107 15.96 1.75 -9.85
C ALA A 107 16.45 2.92 -10.73
N ARG A 108 15.69 3.24 -11.78
CA ARG A 108 16.01 4.35 -12.70
C ARG A 108 16.07 5.70 -12.00
N ARG A 109 15.13 5.99 -11.09
CA ARG A 109 15.10 7.27 -10.34
C ARG A 109 16.20 7.37 -9.29
N LEU A 110 16.59 6.27 -8.67
CA LEU A 110 17.67 6.22 -7.69
C LEU A 110 19.06 6.15 -8.34
N GLY A 111 19.13 5.95 -9.66
CA GLY A 111 20.38 5.75 -10.40
C GLY A 111 21.09 4.45 -10.03
N VAL A 112 20.34 3.40 -9.67
CA VAL A 112 20.86 2.11 -9.22
C VAL A 112 20.28 0.96 -10.04
N SER A 113 20.86 -0.24 -9.93
CA SER A 113 20.32 -1.45 -10.58
C SER A 113 19.03 -1.93 -9.92
N VAL A 114 18.21 -2.69 -10.65
CA VAL A 114 16.95 -3.27 -10.13
C VAL A 114 17.19 -4.16 -8.89
N THR A 115 18.29 -4.92 -8.89
CA THR A 115 18.74 -5.71 -7.73
C THR A 115 19.08 -4.83 -6.51
N THR A 116 19.70 -3.67 -6.75
CA THR A 116 20.02 -2.69 -5.71
C THR A 116 18.77 -1.98 -5.20
N ALA A 117 17.78 -1.70 -6.06
CA ALA A 117 16.48 -1.20 -5.63
C ALA A 117 15.78 -2.20 -4.68
N ALA A 118 15.80 -3.50 -5.02
CA ALA A 118 15.28 -4.55 -4.14
C ALA A 118 16.05 -4.66 -2.80
N GLU A 119 17.36 -4.46 -2.82
CA GLU A 119 18.20 -4.36 -1.62
C GLU A 119 17.79 -3.16 -0.74
N HIS A 120 17.61 -1.99 -1.35
CA HIS A 120 17.14 -0.78 -0.66
C HIS A 120 15.74 -0.97 -0.08
N GLU A 121 14.81 -1.60 -0.80
CA GLU A 121 13.47 -1.98 -0.29
C GLU A 121 13.58 -2.92 0.92
N ARG A 122 14.49 -3.90 0.89
CA ARG A 122 14.71 -4.81 2.02
C ARG A 122 15.27 -4.07 3.24
N ARG A 123 16.21 -3.14 3.02
CA ARG A 123 16.75 -2.29 4.10
C ARG A 123 15.70 -1.34 4.67
N LEU A 124 14.90 -0.70 3.82
CA LEU A 124 13.75 0.12 4.20
C LEU A 124 12.79 -0.68 5.09
N ARG A 125 12.41 -1.88 4.65
CA ARG A 125 11.56 -2.79 5.41
C ARG A 125 12.16 -3.16 6.76
N ARG A 126 13.45 -3.50 6.81
CA ARG A 126 14.11 -3.80 8.09
C ARG A 126 14.17 -2.58 9.01
N ALA A 127 14.47 -1.40 8.49
CA ALA A 127 14.54 -0.16 9.25
C ALA A 127 13.17 0.21 9.85
N LEU A 128 12.10 0.06 9.07
CA LEU A 128 10.72 0.29 9.52
C LEU A 128 10.14 -0.88 10.35
N GLY A 129 10.84 -2.01 10.47
CA GLY A 129 10.26 -3.24 11.02
C GLY A 129 9.11 -3.83 10.17
N ALA A 130 9.00 -3.41 8.92
CA ALA A 130 7.92 -3.81 8.04
C ALA A 130 8.12 -5.21 7.44
N ARG A 131 7.14 -6.09 7.66
CA ARG A 131 7.08 -7.43 7.05
C ARG A 131 6.85 -7.42 5.55
N THR A 132 6.21 -6.41 4.98
CA THR A 132 5.93 -6.30 3.52
C THR A 132 6.06 -4.85 3.03
N LEU A 133 6.15 -4.63 1.72
CA LEU A 133 6.16 -3.30 1.09
C LEU A 133 4.91 -2.46 1.40
N PRO A 134 3.68 -2.97 1.22
CA PRO A 134 2.47 -2.22 1.59
C PRO A 134 2.44 -1.83 3.07
N HIS A 135 2.97 -2.67 3.95
CA HIS A 135 3.10 -2.35 5.37
C HIS A 135 4.14 -1.26 5.63
N ALA A 136 5.25 -1.23 4.89
CA ALA A 136 6.22 -0.14 4.97
C ALA A 136 5.58 1.21 4.59
N VAL A 137 4.74 1.24 3.55
CA VAL A 137 3.99 2.45 3.17
C VAL A 137 2.97 2.84 4.23
N ALA A 138 2.24 1.88 4.80
CA ALA A 138 1.32 2.14 5.90
C ALA A 138 2.03 2.80 7.09
N LEU A 139 3.18 2.26 7.51
CA LEU A 139 4.00 2.84 8.58
C LEU A 139 4.54 4.22 8.18
N GLY A 140 4.91 4.41 6.92
CA GLY A 140 5.30 5.72 6.38
C GLY A 140 4.23 6.80 6.56
N TYR A 141 2.95 6.45 6.36
CA TYR A 141 1.81 7.34 6.61
C TYR A 141 1.55 7.52 8.12
N GLN A 142 1.57 6.45 8.90
CA GLN A 142 1.34 6.50 10.35
C GLN A 142 2.41 7.32 11.10
N HIS A 143 3.66 7.23 10.66
CA HIS A 143 4.81 7.93 11.25
C HIS A 143 5.02 9.34 10.65
N HIS A 144 4.09 9.84 9.82
CA HIS A 144 4.17 11.15 9.14
C HIS A 144 5.39 11.35 8.21
N HIS A 145 6.09 10.28 7.79
CA HIS A 145 7.17 10.36 6.79
C HIS A 145 6.63 10.59 5.37
N LEU A 146 5.40 10.15 5.12
CA LEU A 146 4.65 10.48 3.91
C LEU A 146 3.61 11.52 4.30
N THR A 147 3.82 12.76 3.88
CA THR A 147 2.75 13.77 3.95
C THR A 147 1.62 13.25 3.07
N THR A 148 0.46 12.96 3.65
CA THR A 148 -0.75 12.85 2.85
C THR A 148 -0.89 14.18 2.15
N ARG A 149 -0.75 14.20 0.82
CA ARG A 149 -1.14 15.37 0.05
C ARG A 149 -2.67 15.35 0.05
N ARG A 150 -3.26 15.59 1.22
CA ARG A 150 -4.67 15.90 1.38
C ARG A 150 -4.86 17.14 0.53
N THR A 151 -5.30 16.91 -0.70
CA THR A 151 -5.67 17.90 -1.72
C THR A 151 -5.35 19.31 -1.27
N ALA A 152 -4.14 19.77 -1.56
CA ALA A 152 -3.85 21.19 -1.65
C ALA A 152 -4.55 21.69 -2.92
N ALA A 153 -5.88 21.73 -2.84
CA ALA A 153 -6.75 22.54 -3.66
C ALA A 153 -7.30 23.62 -2.71
N ALA A 154 -7.22 24.87 -3.15
CA ALA A 154 -7.60 26.12 -2.49
C ALA A 154 -6.57 26.76 -1.54
N ALA A 155 -5.66 27.53 -2.14
CA ALA A 155 -5.45 28.94 -1.80
C ALA A 155 -5.03 29.68 -3.08
#